data_AF-A0AAN6I1S0-F1
#
_entry.id   AF-A0AAN6I1S0-F1
#
_cell.length_a   1.000
_cell.length_b   1.000
_cell.length_c   1.000
_cell.angle_alpha   90.00
_cell.angle_beta   90.00
_cell.angle_gamma   90.00
#
_symmetry.space_group_name_H-M   'P 1'
#
loop_
_entity.id
_entity.type
_entity.pdbx_description
1 polymer ?
#
loop_
_entity_poly.entity_id
_entity_poly.type
_entity_poly.pdbx_seq_one_letter_code
_entity_poly.pdbx_strand_id
1 'polypeptide(L)'
;MEGLFFNIDSGFIEGLVRGYRDGLLKSSQYINLTQCDSLEDLKLQLSATDYGNFLSNVSGSLSTTIIEEKLNEKLVEQFRYIRSQATEPLAKFMDFITYGYMIDNVALMITGTIHERDRSEILERCHPLGWFETLPTLSVATDIDSLYQTVLIDTPLAPYFKNCLSVDDLDDMNIEIIKNALYKAYLEDFMQFCKTKLPSPSDEIMERLINFEADKRAINICINSLDTELGTDDKLKLLPALGKLSNTAYQHQMAQSDDLENLKTIISSLGEYRNFFDTTNGKNLEDHFYEYEMRLCKDAFTQQFTISTVWAYVRSKEQEIRNITWIAECIAQNQKERINNYISVY
;
A
#
# COMPACT_ATOMS: atom_id res chain seq x y z
N MET A 1 28.37 13.35 -5.99
CA MET A 1 28.88 13.52 -4.61
C MET A 1 27.68 13.46 -3.66
N GLU A 2 27.02 12.30 -3.60
CA GLU A 2 25.64 12.15 -3.07
C GLU A 2 25.63 11.95 -1.53
N GLY A 3 26.62 11.23 -1.00
CA GLY A 3 26.71 10.95 0.45
C GLY A 3 27.30 12.05 1.34
N LEU A 4 27.66 13.23 0.80
CA LEU A 4 28.39 14.25 1.58
C LEU A 4 27.55 14.92 2.67
N PHE A 5 26.27 15.17 2.39
CA PHE A 5 25.36 15.81 3.34
C PHE A 5 24.29 14.86 3.88
N PHE A 6 24.06 13.74 3.19
CA PHE A 6 23.05 12.74 3.57
C PHE A 6 23.28 12.16 4.97
N ASN A 7 24.53 11.81 5.27
CA ASN A 7 24.88 11.14 6.54
C ASN A 7 24.76 12.03 7.77
N ILE A 8 24.67 13.36 7.59
CA ILE A 8 24.56 14.31 8.71
C ILE A 8 23.26 14.09 9.47
N ASP A 9 22.16 13.94 8.74
CA ASP A 9 20.81 13.82 9.32
C ASP A 9 20.20 12.42 9.13
N SER A 10 20.51 11.73 8.03
CA SER A 10 19.84 10.47 7.64
C SER A 10 20.72 9.22 7.71
N GLY A 11 22.00 9.34 8.09
CA GLY A 11 22.93 8.21 8.12
C GLY A 11 22.55 7.12 9.13
N PHE A 12 22.12 7.51 10.33
CA PHE A 12 21.65 6.57 11.35
C PHE A 12 20.40 5.82 10.89
N ILE A 13 19.45 6.53 10.29
CA ILE A 13 18.18 5.97 9.83
C ILE A 13 18.40 5.01 8.66
N GLU A 14 19.24 5.37 7.69
CA GLU A 14 19.57 4.46 6.58
C GLU A 14 20.22 3.17 7.10
N GLY A 15 21.16 3.28 8.05
CA GLY A 15 21.79 2.11 8.67
C GLY A 15 20.78 1.22 9.40
N LEU A 16 19.84 1.82 10.13
CA LEU A 16 18.78 1.10 10.84
C LEU A 16 17.83 0.37 9.87
N VAL A 17 17.36 1.04 8.83
CA VAL A 17 16.44 0.49 7.82
C VAL A 17 17.10 -0.65 7.05
N ARG A 18 18.39 -0.53 6.72
CA ARG A 18 19.16 -1.61 6.10
C ARG A 18 19.34 -2.80 7.03
N GLY A 19 19.54 -2.56 8.32
CA GLY A 19 19.51 -3.61 9.34
C GLY A 19 18.16 -4.35 9.36
N TYR A 20 17.05 -3.61 9.31
CA TYR A 20 15.72 -4.22 9.26
C TYR A 20 15.44 -4.98 7.96
N ARG A 21 16.04 -4.56 6.83
CA ARG A 21 15.98 -5.31 5.56
C ARG A 21 16.62 -6.69 5.70
N ASP A 22 17.73 -6.82 6.42
CA ASP A 22 18.39 -8.12 6.59
C ASP A 22 17.55 -9.11 7.43
N GLY A 23 16.58 -8.58 8.19
CA GLY A 23 15.56 -9.34 8.90
C GLY A 23 14.36 -9.76 8.06
N LEU A 24 14.30 -9.42 6.76
CA LEU A 24 13.26 -9.90 5.86
C LEU A 24 13.44 -11.40 5.58
N LEU A 25 12.31 -12.11 5.45
CA LEU A 25 12.30 -13.55 5.25
C LEU A 25 12.85 -13.93 3.88
N LYS A 26 13.83 -14.83 3.87
CA LYS A 26 14.42 -15.41 2.66
C LYS A 26 13.61 -16.58 2.15
N SER A 27 13.78 -16.93 0.87
CA SER A 27 13.12 -18.09 0.27
C SER A 27 13.31 -19.40 1.05
N SER A 28 14.47 -19.63 1.68
CA SER A 28 14.71 -20.80 2.53
C SER A 28 13.86 -20.80 3.81
N GLN A 29 13.61 -19.63 4.39
CA GLN A 29 12.77 -19.51 5.58
C GLN A 29 11.30 -19.72 5.22
N TYR A 30 10.84 -19.23 4.07
CA TYR A 30 9.48 -19.53 3.58
C TYR A 30 9.25 -21.02 3.35
N ILE A 31 10.22 -21.75 2.79
CA ILE A 31 10.13 -23.21 2.63
C ILE A 31 9.96 -23.91 3.98
N ASN A 32 10.64 -23.42 5.03
CA ASN A 32 10.47 -23.99 6.37
C ASN A 32 9.08 -23.67 6.94
N LEU A 33 8.52 -22.49 6.65
CA LEU A 33 7.16 -22.11 7.08
C LEU A 33 6.08 -22.93 6.38
N THR A 34 6.25 -23.26 5.10
CA THR A 34 5.26 -24.08 4.36
C THR A 34 5.24 -25.54 4.81
N GLN A 35 6.29 -26.01 5.47
CA GLN A 35 6.38 -27.35 6.05
C GLN A 35 5.72 -27.47 7.42
N CYS A 36 5.27 -26.37 8.02
CA CYS A 36 4.55 -26.40 9.30
C CYS A 36 3.18 -27.11 9.16
N ASP A 37 2.79 -27.85 10.20
CA ASP A 37 1.51 -28.56 10.26
C ASP A 37 0.49 -27.87 11.18
N SER A 38 0.96 -27.09 12.16
CA SER A 38 0.13 -26.30 13.05
C SER A 38 0.58 -24.84 13.13
N LEU A 39 -0.32 -23.98 13.61
CA LEU A 39 0.00 -22.57 13.88
C LEU A 39 1.03 -22.41 15.00
N GLU A 40 1.11 -23.36 15.94
CA GLU A 40 2.15 -23.37 16.98
C GLU A 40 3.54 -23.69 16.39
N ASP A 41 3.61 -24.60 15.41
CA ASP A 41 4.86 -24.87 14.68
C ASP A 41 5.31 -23.63 13.89
N LEU A 42 4.36 -22.94 13.25
CA LEU A 42 4.63 -21.68 12.55
C LEU A 42 5.16 -20.60 13.51
N LYS A 43 4.56 -20.47 14.71
CA LYS A 43 5.07 -19.58 15.76
C LYS A 43 6.48 -19.95 16.20
N LEU A 44 6.77 -21.24 16.40
CA LEU A 44 8.11 -21.70 16.77
C LEU A 44 9.13 -21.36 15.66
N GLN A 45 8.76 -21.58 14.40
CA GLN A 45 9.63 -21.30 13.26
C GLN A 45 9.87 -19.79 13.08
N LEU A 46 8.85 -18.95 13.30
CA LEU A 46 8.99 -17.49 13.29
C LEU A 46 9.84 -16.99 14.46
N SER A 47 9.81 -17.65 15.62
CA SER A 47 10.64 -17.26 16.76
C SER A 47 12.15 -17.39 16.51
N ALA A 48 12.54 -18.25 15.58
CA ALA A 48 13.93 -18.40 15.12
C ALA A 48 14.38 -17.31 14.14
N THR A 49 13.45 -16.44 13.70
CA THR A 49 13.72 -15.29 12.83
C THR A 49 13.74 -13.99 13.62
N ASP A 50 13.96 -12.86 12.95
CA ASP A 50 13.92 -11.52 13.56
C ASP A 50 12.56 -11.17 14.18
N TYR A 51 11.51 -11.94 13.90
CA TYR A 51 10.23 -11.83 14.60
C TYR A 51 10.34 -12.15 16.10
N GLY A 52 11.23 -13.07 16.48
CA GLY A 52 11.48 -13.42 17.87
C GLY A 52 10.22 -13.84 18.63
N ASN A 53 10.13 -13.45 19.90
CA ASN A 53 9.03 -13.86 20.79
C ASN A 53 7.82 -12.92 20.74
N PHE A 54 7.44 -12.41 19.57
CA PHE A 54 6.33 -11.46 19.42
C PHE A 54 4.96 -12.05 19.82
N LEU A 55 4.81 -13.39 19.77
CA LEU A 55 3.60 -14.13 20.17
C LEU A 55 3.68 -14.74 21.58
N SER A 56 4.65 -14.31 22.42
CA SER A 56 4.84 -14.87 23.78
C SER A 56 3.70 -14.52 24.75
N ASN A 57 3.07 -13.36 24.59
CA ASN A 57 1.99 -12.89 25.44
C ASN A 57 0.61 -13.45 25.05
N VAL A 58 0.49 -14.18 23.94
CA VAL A 58 -0.78 -14.78 23.50
C VAL A 58 -1.01 -16.05 24.30
N SER A 59 -1.81 -15.94 25.36
CA SER A 59 -2.25 -17.05 26.20
C SER A 59 -3.59 -17.57 25.68
N GLY A 60 -3.58 -18.44 24.66
CA GLY A 60 -4.81 -18.98 24.06
C GLY A 60 -4.57 -19.73 22.75
N SER A 61 -5.64 -20.21 22.12
CA SER A 61 -5.59 -20.78 20.76
C SER A 61 -5.16 -19.70 19.77
N LEU A 62 -4.05 -19.93 19.07
CA LEU A 62 -3.58 -19.02 18.03
C LEU A 62 -4.62 -18.93 16.89
N SER A 63 -5.00 -17.73 16.50
CA SER A 63 -5.76 -17.48 15.26
C SER A 63 -4.87 -16.79 14.24
N THR A 64 -5.22 -16.92 12.96
CA THR A 64 -4.52 -16.22 11.86
C THR A 64 -4.63 -14.71 12.00
N THR A 65 -5.78 -14.21 12.47
CA THR A 65 -6.02 -12.77 12.71
C THR A 65 -5.09 -12.19 13.78
N ILE A 66 -4.88 -12.90 14.90
CA ILE A 66 -3.97 -12.45 15.98
C ILE A 66 -2.53 -12.40 15.48
N ILE A 67 -2.13 -13.33 14.61
CA ILE A 67 -0.80 -13.32 13.99
C ILE A 67 -0.65 -12.07 13.13
N GLU A 68 -1.61 -11.81 12.23
CA GLU A 68 -1.60 -10.64 11.35
C GLU A 68 -1.54 -9.33 12.15
N GLU A 69 -2.40 -9.17 13.16
CA GLU A 69 -2.42 -7.99 14.05
C GLU A 69 -1.06 -7.76 14.70
N LYS A 70 -0.46 -8.80 15.28
CA LYS A 70 0.83 -8.69 15.98
C LYS A 70 1.99 -8.43 15.02
N LEU A 71 1.93 -8.94 13.80
CA LEU A 71 2.90 -8.63 12.75
C LEU A 71 2.80 -7.16 12.32
N ASN A 72 1.57 -6.66 12.14
CA ASN A 72 1.31 -5.26 11.80
C ASN A 72 1.70 -4.30 12.93
N GLU A 73 1.41 -4.64 14.19
CA GLU A 73 1.87 -3.87 15.36
C GLU A 73 3.39 -3.70 15.36
N LYS A 74 4.14 -4.76 15.08
CA LYS A 74 5.61 -4.70 15.02
C LYS A 74 6.11 -3.79 13.90
N LEU A 75 5.50 -3.85 12.71
CA LEU A 75 5.80 -2.94 11.61
C LEU A 75 5.53 -1.48 12.01
N VAL A 76 4.40 -1.23 12.66
CA VAL A 76 3.98 0.10 13.12
C VAL A 76 4.95 0.65 14.16
N GLU A 77 5.38 -0.16 15.12
CA GLU A 77 6.38 0.24 16.13
C GLU A 77 7.70 0.62 15.47
N GLN A 78 8.19 -0.20 14.52
CA GLN A 78 9.42 0.08 13.78
C GLN A 78 9.31 1.36 12.96
N PHE A 79 8.18 1.56 12.27
CA PHE A 79 7.93 2.77 11.48
C PHE A 79 7.86 4.01 12.36
N ARG A 80 7.14 3.96 13.49
CA ARG A 80 7.04 5.07 14.45
C ARG A 80 8.40 5.40 15.08
N TYR A 81 9.20 4.38 15.36
CA TYR A 81 10.56 4.58 15.86
C TYR A 81 11.42 5.34 14.84
N ILE A 82 11.42 4.90 13.57
CA ILE A 82 12.14 5.61 12.49
C ILE A 82 11.61 7.05 12.36
N ARG A 83 10.29 7.24 12.39
CA ARG A 83 9.65 8.56 12.28
C ARG A 83 10.04 9.51 13.41
N SER A 84 10.24 8.99 14.63
CA SER A 84 10.65 9.78 15.80
C SER A 84 12.06 10.35 15.69
N GLN A 85 12.93 9.68 14.93
CA GLN A 85 14.32 10.08 14.72
C GLN A 85 14.51 10.90 13.44
N ALA A 86 13.50 10.91 12.55
CA ALA A 86 13.55 11.60 11.28
C ALA A 86 13.41 13.12 11.44
N THR A 87 14.32 13.87 10.83
CA THR A 87 14.25 15.32 10.65
C THR A 87 13.79 15.67 9.23
N GLU A 88 13.46 16.95 8.97
CA GLU A 88 13.14 17.37 7.60
C GLU A 88 14.38 17.23 6.69
N PRO A 89 14.26 16.68 5.47
CA PRO A 89 13.04 16.41 4.68
C PRO A 89 12.42 15.01 4.87
N LEU A 90 13.10 14.09 5.55
CA LEU A 90 12.67 12.70 5.74
C LEU A 90 11.38 12.58 6.56
N ALA A 91 11.21 13.43 7.58
CA ALA A 91 10.00 13.49 8.39
C ALA A 91 8.74 13.68 7.52
N LYS A 92 8.77 14.69 6.64
CA LYS A 92 7.68 14.97 5.69
C LYS A 92 7.47 13.82 4.72
N PHE A 93 8.55 13.23 4.21
CA PHE A 93 8.46 12.05 3.34
C PHE A 93 7.72 10.89 4.02
N MET A 94 8.02 10.62 5.29
CA MET A 94 7.31 9.59 6.05
C MET A 94 5.85 9.97 6.35
N ASP A 95 5.55 11.25 6.56
CA ASP A 95 4.16 11.71 6.70
C ASP A 95 3.37 11.43 5.41
N PHE A 96 3.95 11.68 4.22
CA PHE A 96 3.32 11.29 2.96
C PHE A 96 3.01 9.80 2.88
N ILE A 97 3.90 8.92 3.34
CA ILE A 97 3.63 7.47 3.40
C ILE A 97 2.37 7.19 4.23
N THR A 98 2.19 7.90 5.36
CA THR A 98 1.01 7.71 6.21
C THR A 98 -0.30 8.17 5.56
N TYR A 99 -0.25 9.14 4.65
CA TYR A 99 -1.46 9.70 4.02
C TYR A 99 -2.22 8.66 3.19
N GLY A 100 -1.53 7.72 2.55
CA GLY A 100 -2.19 6.59 1.85
C GLY A 100 -3.10 5.79 2.80
N TYR A 101 -2.57 5.40 3.96
CA TYR A 101 -3.34 4.67 4.98
C TYR A 101 -4.44 5.54 5.61
N MET A 102 -4.22 6.85 5.74
CA MET A 102 -5.26 7.77 6.22
C MET A 102 -6.43 7.82 5.24
N ILE A 103 -6.18 7.85 3.92
CA ILE A 103 -7.24 7.85 2.90
C ILE A 103 -8.05 6.54 2.98
N ASP A 104 -7.38 5.39 3.15
CA ASP A 104 -8.07 4.11 3.33
C ASP A 104 -8.93 4.08 4.60
N ASN A 105 -8.39 4.56 5.73
CA ASN A 105 -9.12 4.63 6.99
C ASN A 105 -10.34 5.57 6.88
N VAL A 106 -10.21 6.70 6.21
CA VAL A 106 -11.34 7.63 5.99
C VAL A 106 -12.42 6.97 5.14
N ALA A 107 -12.06 6.30 4.04
CA ALA A 107 -13.03 5.58 3.20
C ALA A 107 -13.72 4.43 3.96
N LEU A 108 -12.97 3.68 4.78
CA LEU A 108 -13.50 2.60 5.61
C LEU A 108 -14.45 3.13 6.69
N MET A 109 -14.14 4.27 7.31
CA MET A 109 -15.01 4.89 8.31
C MET A 109 -16.31 5.39 7.68
N ILE A 110 -16.25 6.02 6.51
CA ILE A 110 -17.45 6.54 5.83
C ILE A 110 -18.38 5.39 5.40
N THR A 111 -17.84 4.32 4.79
CA THR A 111 -18.63 3.11 4.47
C THR A 111 -19.26 2.48 5.72
N GLY A 112 -18.48 2.39 6.81
CA GLY A 112 -18.97 1.88 8.09
C GLY A 112 -20.12 2.68 8.68
N THR A 113 -20.11 4.01 8.53
CA THR A 113 -21.19 4.89 9.00
C THR A 113 -22.48 4.73 8.20
N ILE A 114 -22.37 4.57 6.88
CA ILE A 114 -23.53 4.41 5.99
C ILE A 114 -24.25 3.09 6.24
N HIS A 115 -23.48 2.04 6.58
CA HIS A 115 -24.05 0.75 6.97
C HIS A 115 -24.42 0.65 8.46
N GLU A 116 -24.41 1.76 9.21
CA GLU A 116 -24.77 1.82 10.63
C GLU A 116 -24.01 0.81 11.52
N ARG A 117 -22.75 0.50 11.17
CA ARG A 117 -21.93 -0.44 11.95
C ARG A 117 -21.39 0.21 13.22
N ASP A 118 -21.11 -0.63 14.22
CA ASP A 118 -20.52 -0.18 15.47
C ASP A 118 -19.12 0.41 15.25
N ARG A 119 -18.95 1.66 15.65
CA ARG A 119 -17.69 2.42 15.63
C ARG A 119 -16.51 1.63 16.20
N SER A 120 -16.68 0.91 17.30
CA SER A 120 -15.58 0.13 17.90
C SER A 120 -15.10 -1.01 16.98
N GLU A 121 -16.02 -1.66 16.26
CA GLU A 121 -15.65 -2.75 15.34
C GLU A 121 -14.92 -2.22 14.11
N ILE A 122 -15.33 -1.08 13.57
CA ILE A 122 -14.66 -0.46 12.42
C ILE A 122 -13.26 0.01 12.81
N LEU A 123 -13.10 0.60 14.00
CA LEU A 123 -11.81 1.09 14.50
C LEU A 123 -10.79 -0.03 14.69
N GLU A 124 -11.24 -1.24 15.07
CA GLU A 124 -10.37 -2.42 15.13
C GLU A 124 -9.84 -2.85 13.75
N ARG A 125 -10.56 -2.53 12.67
CA ARG A 125 -10.15 -2.80 11.28
C ARG A 125 -9.34 -1.68 10.63
N CYS A 126 -9.21 -0.52 11.29
CA CYS A 126 -8.42 0.59 10.76
C CYS A 126 -6.92 0.29 10.83
N HIS A 127 -6.18 0.73 9.80
CA HIS A 127 -4.74 0.54 9.77
C HIS A 127 -4.03 1.49 10.76
N PRO A 128 -3.18 0.99 11.69
CA PRO A 128 -2.61 1.83 12.76
C PRO A 128 -1.62 2.91 12.29
N LEU A 129 -1.09 2.81 11.06
CA LEU A 129 -0.25 3.88 10.47
C LEU A 129 -1.07 5.09 10.00
N GLY A 130 -2.34 4.90 9.67
CA GLY A 130 -3.24 5.97 9.22
C GLY A 130 -4.10 6.54 10.34
N TRP A 131 -3.72 6.36 11.60
CA TRP A 131 -4.49 6.81 12.75
C TRP A 131 -4.28 8.30 13.03
N PHE A 132 -5.38 9.02 13.29
CA PHE A 132 -5.35 10.39 13.78
C PHE A 132 -6.48 10.60 14.81
N GLU A 133 -6.30 11.54 15.73
CA GLU A 133 -7.17 11.71 16.91
C GLU A 133 -8.63 12.01 16.54
N THR A 134 -8.86 12.69 15.43
CA THR A 134 -10.20 13.04 14.95
C THR A 134 -10.86 11.95 14.08
N LEU A 135 -10.19 10.81 13.82
CA LEU A 135 -10.75 9.72 13.00
C LEU A 135 -12.09 9.18 13.56
N PRO A 136 -12.24 8.92 14.88
CA PRO A 136 -13.50 8.43 15.43
C PRO A 136 -14.66 9.44 15.30
N THR A 137 -14.36 10.73 15.15
CA THR A 137 -15.38 11.79 15.03
C THR A 137 -16.06 11.82 13.67
N LEU A 138 -15.47 11.16 12.65
CA LEU A 138 -16.10 10.94 11.35
C LEU A 138 -17.39 10.12 11.46
N SER A 139 -17.55 9.33 12.54
CA SER A 139 -18.76 8.54 12.76
C SER A 139 -20.05 9.35 12.99
N VAL A 140 -19.93 10.66 13.17
CA VAL A 140 -21.03 11.54 13.58
C VAL A 140 -21.72 12.22 12.40
N ALA A 141 -21.04 12.40 11.27
CA ALA A 141 -21.57 13.16 10.14
C ALA A 141 -21.94 12.23 8.98
N THR A 142 -23.14 12.44 8.44
CA THR A 142 -23.73 11.69 7.33
C THR A 142 -23.56 12.39 5.98
N ASP A 143 -23.01 13.60 5.95
CA ASP A 143 -22.84 14.40 4.73
C ASP A 143 -21.36 14.73 4.53
N ILE A 144 -20.89 14.72 3.28
CA ILE A 144 -19.49 14.99 2.92
C ILE A 144 -19.08 16.41 3.34
N ASP A 145 -19.94 17.41 3.14
CA ASP A 145 -19.65 18.79 3.50
C ASP A 145 -19.51 18.97 5.02
N SER A 146 -20.39 18.32 5.79
CA SER A 146 -20.35 18.31 7.24
C SER A 146 -19.11 17.57 7.77
N LEU A 147 -18.75 16.43 7.16
CA LEU A 147 -17.52 15.68 7.44
C LEU A 147 -16.28 16.54 7.14
N TYR A 148 -16.28 17.23 6.00
CA TYR A 148 -15.18 18.08 5.59
C TYR A 148 -14.97 19.23 6.57
N GLN A 149 -16.02 19.99 6.83
CA GLN A 149 -15.95 21.19 7.66
C GLN A 149 -15.63 20.91 9.14
N THR A 150 -16.06 19.75 9.65
CA THR A 150 -15.92 19.43 11.08
C THR A 150 -14.60 18.72 11.39
N VAL A 151 -14.14 17.85 10.49
CA VAL A 151 -13.03 16.93 10.80
C VAL A 151 -11.88 17.06 9.80
N LEU A 152 -12.17 17.11 8.50
CA LEU A 152 -11.12 16.96 7.49
C LEU A 152 -10.33 18.25 7.22
N ILE A 153 -10.86 19.44 7.54
CA ILE A 153 -10.13 20.72 7.39
C ILE A 153 -8.82 20.72 8.18
N ASP A 154 -8.80 20.13 9.37
CA ASP A 154 -7.63 20.09 10.24
C ASP A 154 -6.64 18.97 9.86
N THR A 155 -7.02 18.10 8.92
CA THR A 155 -6.17 17.00 8.47
C THR A 155 -5.29 17.43 7.28
N PRO A 156 -4.11 16.81 7.10
CA PRO A 156 -3.26 17.06 5.94
C PRO A 156 -3.93 16.65 4.61
N LEU A 157 -5.05 15.92 4.65
CA LEU A 157 -5.85 15.54 3.48
C LEU A 157 -6.77 16.67 2.99
N ALA A 158 -6.95 17.75 3.77
CA ALA A 158 -7.84 18.87 3.43
C ALA A 158 -7.67 19.42 2.00
N PRO A 159 -6.45 19.55 1.43
CA PRO A 159 -6.26 20.03 0.06
C PRO A 159 -6.84 19.09 -0.99
N TYR A 160 -6.84 17.77 -0.73
CA TYR A 160 -7.24 16.74 -1.70
C TYR A 160 -8.77 16.66 -1.85
N PHE A 161 -9.51 17.01 -0.80
CA PHE A 161 -10.97 17.01 -0.82
C PHE A 161 -11.59 18.17 -1.61
N LYS A 162 -10.85 19.26 -1.87
CA LYS A 162 -11.39 20.47 -2.55
C LYS A 162 -12.00 20.19 -3.93
N ASN A 163 -11.49 19.16 -4.62
CA ASN A 163 -11.97 18.77 -5.95
C ASN A 163 -13.04 17.67 -5.92
N CYS A 164 -13.43 17.17 -4.73
CA CYS A 164 -14.32 16.02 -4.55
C CYS A 164 -15.70 16.37 -3.98
N LEU A 165 -15.96 17.66 -3.67
CA LEU A 165 -17.14 18.15 -2.93
C LEU A 165 -18.45 18.22 -3.74
N SER A 166 -18.53 17.62 -4.95
CA SER A 166 -19.70 17.77 -5.83
C SER A 166 -20.69 16.60 -5.77
N VAL A 167 -20.58 15.71 -4.77
CA VAL A 167 -21.40 14.51 -4.67
C VAL A 167 -22.36 14.66 -3.50
N ASP A 168 -23.63 14.88 -3.82
CA ASP A 168 -24.70 15.09 -2.83
C ASP A 168 -25.13 13.77 -2.13
N ASP A 169 -24.85 12.61 -2.74
CA ASP A 169 -25.27 11.29 -2.22
C ASP A 169 -24.06 10.38 -1.88
N LEU A 170 -23.96 9.95 -0.62
CA LEU A 170 -22.97 9.01 -0.13
C LEU A 170 -23.42 7.55 -0.35
N ASP A 171 -23.13 7.02 -1.53
CA ASP A 171 -23.28 5.59 -1.85
C ASP A 171 -21.92 4.87 -1.90
N ASP A 172 -21.92 3.54 -1.77
CA ASP A 172 -20.71 2.70 -1.84
C ASP A 172 -19.86 2.99 -3.08
N MET A 173 -20.51 3.12 -4.24
CA MET A 173 -19.85 3.47 -5.50
C MET A 173 -19.19 4.86 -5.43
N ASN A 174 -19.88 5.84 -4.85
CA ASN A 174 -19.37 7.20 -4.72
C ASN A 174 -18.18 7.28 -3.75
N ILE A 175 -18.16 6.46 -2.70
CA ILE A 175 -17.04 6.39 -1.77
C ILE A 175 -15.80 5.81 -2.45
N GLU A 176 -15.96 4.81 -3.31
CA GLU A 176 -14.85 4.30 -4.11
C GLU A 176 -14.33 5.35 -5.11
N ILE A 177 -15.22 6.13 -5.73
CA ILE A 177 -14.87 7.27 -6.60
C ILE A 177 -14.09 8.33 -5.78
N ILE A 178 -14.55 8.69 -4.59
CA ILE A 178 -13.88 9.63 -3.68
C ILE A 178 -12.50 9.08 -3.30
N LYS A 179 -12.42 7.82 -2.88
CA LYS A 179 -11.15 7.14 -2.58
C LYS A 179 -10.21 7.20 -3.78
N ASN A 180 -10.70 6.95 -4.99
CA ASN A 180 -9.90 7.02 -6.21
C ASN A 180 -9.38 8.43 -6.51
N ALA A 181 -10.24 9.45 -6.39
CA ALA A 181 -9.89 10.85 -6.58
C ALA A 181 -8.90 11.38 -5.52
N LEU A 182 -9.08 11.04 -4.24
CA LEU A 182 -8.19 11.44 -3.15
C LEU A 182 -6.77 10.92 -3.35
N TYR A 183 -6.67 9.63 -3.67
CA TYR A 183 -5.38 9.02 -3.95
C TYR A 183 -4.72 9.57 -5.22
N LYS A 184 -5.50 9.96 -6.24
CA LYS A 184 -4.94 10.65 -7.41
C LYS A 184 -4.28 11.97 -7.00
N ALA A 185 -4.98 12.81 -6.24
CA ALA A 185 -4.45 14.07 -5.74
C ALA A 185 -3.22 13.85 -4.83
N TYR A 186 -3.27 12.82 -3.98
CA TYR A 186 -2.15 12.41 -3.14
C TYR A 186 -0.92 11.98 -3.95
N LEU A 187 -1.08 11.14 -4.98
CA LEU A 187 0.05 10.71 -5.82
C LEU A 187 0.67 11.87 -6.59
N GLU A 188 -0.14 12.81 -7.06
CA GLU A 188 0.29 14.04 -7.74
C GLU A 188 1.12 14.94 -6.83
N ASP A 189 0.63 15.21 -5.63
CA ASP A 189 1.34 16.00 -4.63
C ASP A 189 2.61 15.30 -4.14
N PHE A 190 2.55 13.99 -3.92
CA PHE A 190 3.71 13.21 -3.49
C PHE A 190 4.82 13.18 -4.55
N MET A 191 4.47 13.06 -5.83
CA MET A 191 5.43 13.18 -6.93
C MET A 191 6.05 14.58 -6.99
N GLN A 192 5.25 15.65 -6.83
CA GLN A 192 5.75 17.02 -6.81
C GLN A 192 6.71 17.25 -5.64
N PHE A 193 6.39 16.72 -4.46
CA PHE A 193 7.27 16.74 -3.30
C PHE A 193 8.59 16.02 -3.61
N CYS A 194 8.53 14.82 -4.20
CA CYS A 194 9.72 14.05 -4.56
C CYS A 194 10.64 14.83 -5.51
N LYS A 195 10.10 15.42 -6.57
CA LYS A 195 10.88 16.20 -7.55
C LYS A 195 11.45 17.50 -7.00
N THR A 196 10.77 18.13 -6.06
CA THR A 196 11.14 19.46 -5.56
C THR A 196 12.08 19.40 -4.36
N LYS A 197 11.94 18.38 -3.50
CA LYS A 197 12.57 18.34 -2.17
C LYS A 197 13.57 17.21 -1.98
N LEU A 198 13.48 16.11 -2.74
CA LEU A 198 14.41 15.00 -2.57
C LEU A 198 15.69 15.21 -3.39
N PRO A 199 16.87 14.89 -2.83
CA PRO A 199 18.12 14.90 -3.58
C PRO A 199 18.24 13.66 -4.47
N SER A 200 18.96 13.80 -5.58
CA SER A 200 19.45 12.65 -6.38
C SER A 200 20.34 11.76 -5.50
N PRO A 201 20.13 10.43 -5.46
CA PRO A 201 19.35 9.60 -6.41
C PRO A 201 17.94 9.19 -5.91
N SER A 202 17.47 9.75 -4.79
CA SER A 202 16.18 9.37 -4.18
C SER A 202 14.99 9.75 -5.06
N ASP A 203 15.10 10.84 -5.80
CA ASP A 203 14.10 11.37 -6.73
C ASP A 203 13.79 10.39 -7.88
N GLU A 204 14.82 9.89 -8.58
CA GLU A 204 14.65 8.98 -9.71
C GLU A 204 14.05 7.63 -9.29
N ILE A 205 14.49 7.11 -8.13
CA ILE A 205 13.96 5.85 -7.60
C ILE A 205 12.49 6.01 -7.20
N MET A 206 12.19 7.09 -6.46
CA MET A 206 10.83 7.32 -5.99
C MET A 206 9.90 7.65 -7.15
N GLU A 207 10.36 8.36 -8.18
CA GLU A 207 9.59 8.60 -9.40
C GLU A 207 9.21 7.27 -10.08
N ARG A 208 10.13 6.32 -10.20
CA ARG A 208 9.82 4.98 -10.75
C ARG A 208 8.79 4.23 -9.90
N LEU A 209 8.93 4.27 -8.58
CA LEU A 209 8.01 3.60 -7.65
C LEU A 209 6.60 4.22 -7.66
N ILE A 210 6.48 5.55 -7.63
CA ILE A 210 5.18 6.25 -7.70
C ILE A 210 4.53 6.05 -9.06
N ASN A 211 5.31 6.11 -10.15
CA ASN A 211 4.78 5.86 -11.50
C ASN A 211 4.18 4.46 -11.63
N PHE A 212 4.82 3.45 -11.04
CA PHE A 212 4.27 2.10 -11.01
C PHE A 212 2.99 2.02 -10.17
N GLU A 213 2.93 2.67 -9.00
CA GLU A 213 1.73 2.70 -8.18
C GLU A 213 0.55 3.39 -8.90
N ALA A 214 0.83 4.48 -9.61
CA ALA A 214 -0.15 5.17 -10.45
C ALA A 214 -0.64 4.27 -11.60
N ASP A 215 0.26 3.57 -12.29
CA ASP A 215 -0.07 2.65 -13.39
C ASP A 215 -0.90 1.44 -12.89
N LYS A 216 -0.50 0.81 -11.77
CA LYS A 216 -1.24 -0.27 -11.11
C LYS A 216 -2.67 0.16 -10.78
N ARG A 217 -2.82 1.37 -10.24
CA ARG A 217 -4.12 1.91 -9.86
C ARG A 217 -4.98 2.25 -11.06
N ALA A 218 -4.38 2.83 -12.10
CA ALA A 218 -5.07 3.07 -13.38
C ALA A 218 -5.62 1.76 -13.98
N ILE A 219 -4.81 0.70 -13.99
CA ILE A 219 -5.24 -0.61 -14.50
C ILE A 219 -6.37 -1.20 -13.66
N ASN A 220 -6.26 -1.17 -12.32
CA ASN A 220 -7.30 -1.69 -11.43
C ASN A 220 -8.61 -0.92 -11.55
N ILE A 221 -8.56 0.41 -11.66
CA ILE A 221 -9.74 1.24 -11.92
C ILE A 221 -10.37 0.84 -13.25
N CYS A 222 -9.58 0.71 -14.33
CA CYS A 222 -10.10 0.31 -15.63
C CYS A 222 -10.79 -1.06 -15.59
N ILE A 223 -10.17 -2.06 -14.95
CA ILE A 223 -10.72 -3.42 -14.83
C ILE A 223 -12.01 -3.41 -14.02
N ASN A 224 -12.02 -2.79 -12.83
CA ASN A 224 -13.21 -2.73 -11.99
C ASN A 224 -14.32 -1.89 -12.63
N SER A 225 -13.95 -0.92 -13.47
CA SER A 225 -14.92 -0.10 -14.19
C SER A 225 -15.62 -0.80 -15.35
N LEU A 226 -15.15 -1.99 -15.78
CA LEU A 226 -15.80 -2.79 -16.83
C LEU A 226 -17.17 -3.29 -16.36
N ASP A 227 -17.28 -3.59 -15.06
CA ASP A 227 -18.51 -4.11 -14.45
C ASP A 227 -19.48 -2.99 -14.03
N THR A 228 -19.12 -1.71 -14.25
CA THR A 228 -19.88 -0.52 -13.80
C THR A 228 -20.31 0.38 -14.95
N GLU A 229 -21.46 1.04 -14.81
CA GLU A 229 -21.99 2.01 -15.78
C GLU A 229 -21.35 3.42 -15.68
N LEU A 230 -20.03 3.50 -15.43
CA LEU A 230 -19.33 4.78 -15.40
C LEU A 230 -19.11 5.34 -16.80
N GLY A 231 -19.44 6.62 -17.00
CA GLY A 231 -19.16 7.34 -18.24
C GLY A 231 -17.65 7.51 -18.49
N THR A 232 -17.25 7.58 -19.76
CA THR A 232 -15.84 7.71 -20.17
C THR A 232 -15.15 8.94 -19.57
N ASP A 233 -15.89 10.04 -19.41
CA ASP A 233 -15.36 11.30 -18.88
C ASP A 233 -15.09 11.25 -17.38
N ASP A 234 -15.87 10.48 -16.62
CA ASP A 234 -15.64 10.28 -15.20
C ASP A 234 -14.51 9.29 -14.96
N LYS A 235 -14.37 8.26 -15.81
CA LYS A 235 -13.17 7.39 -15.83
C LYS A 235 -11.89 8.21 -16.01
N LEU A 236 -11.87 9.13 -16.96
CA LEU A 236 -10.71 10.01 -17.20
C LEU A 236 -10.36 10.89 -15.99
N LYS A 237 -11.36 11.36 -15.23
CA LYS A 237 -11.11 12.14 -14.00
C LYS A 237 -10.44 11.30 -12.92
N LEU A 238 -10.74 10.00 -12.84
CA LEU A 238 -10.21 9.08 -11.81
C LEU A 238 -8.79 8.60 -12.12
N LEU A 239 -8.41 8.54 -13.38
CA LEU A 239 -7.07 8.11 -13.78
C LEU A 239 -6.01 9.12 -13.32
N PRO A 240 -4.96 8.70 -12.59
CA PRO A 240 -3.84 9.57 -12.22
C PRO A 240 -3.17 10.15 -13.47
N ALA A 241 -2.80 11.44 -13.44
CA ALA A 241 -2.06 12.07 -14.54
C ALA A 241 -0.56 11.70 -14.54
N LEU A 242 -0.17 10.67 -13.78
CA LEU A 242 1.19 10.24 -13.53
C LEU A 242 1.38 8.78 -13.95
N GLY A 243 2.62 8.40 -14.28
CA GLY A 243 2.95 7.07 -14.77
C GLY A 243 3.32 7.05 -16.25
N LYS A 244 3.70 5.88 -16.76
CA LYS A 244 3.99 5.69 -18.18
C LYS A 244 2.68 5.54 -18.99
N LEU A 245 1.58 5.23 -18.31
CA LEU A 245 0.24 5.16 -18.87
C LEU A 245 -0.46 6.52 -18.95
N SER A 246 0.17 7.62 -18.47
CA SER A 246 -0.42 8.97 -18.50
C SER A 246 -0.39 9.66 -19.86
N ASN A 247 0.16 9.02 -20.91
CA ASN A 247 0.02 9.56 -22.25
C ASN A 247 -1.47 9.66 -22.59
N THR A 248 -1.91 10.86 -22.98
CA THR A 248 -3.30 11.19 -23.28
C THR A 248 -3.92 10.17 -24.25
N ALA A 249 -3.13 9.62 -25.17
CA ALA A 249 -3.57 8.55 -26.08
C ALA A 249 -3.94 7.25 -25.35
N TYR A 250 -3.15 6.79 -24.38
CA TYR A 250 -3.42 5.56 -23.64
C TYR A 250 -4.57 5.73 -22.66
N GLN A 251 -4.66 6.88 -21.98
CA GLN A 251 -5.79 7.16 -21.08
C GLN A 251 -7.12 7.22 -21.82
N HIS A 252 -7.19 7.85 -23.00
CA HIS A 252 -8.40 7.84 -23.82
C HIS A 252 -8.74 6.45 -24.35
N GLN A 253 -7.74 5.65 -24.75
CA GLN A 253 -7.96 4.28 -25.20
C GLN A 253 -8.43 3.36 -24.06
N MET A 254 -7.90 3.53 -22.85
CA MET A 254 -8.32 2.80 -21.65
C MET A 254 -9.70 3.23 -21.15
N ALA A 255 -10.03 4.51 -21.24
CA ALA A 255 -11.35 5.01 -20.85
C ALA A 255 -12.45 4.58 -21.83
N GLN A 256 -12.11 4.34 -23.10
CA GLN A 256 -13.03 3.88 -24.15
C GLN A 256 -13.12 2.36 -24.27
N SER A 257 -12.24 1.60 -23.62
CA SER A 257 -12.25 0.14 -23.72
C SER A 257 -13.29 -0.46 -22.79
N ASP A 258 -14.32 -1.07 -23.38
CA ASP A 258 -15.37 -1.79 -22.66
C ASP A 258 -15.08 -3.31 -22.53
N ASP A 259 -13.99 -3.78 -23.15
CA ASP A 259 -13.59 -5.19 -23.16
C ASP A 259 -12.21 -5.40 -22.54
N LEU A 260 -12.11 -6.45 -21.71
CA LEU A 260 -10.87 -6.86 -21.05
C LEU A 260 -9.75 -7.24 -22.06
N GLU A 261 -10.10 -7.76 -23.23
CA GLU A 261 -9.13 -8.10 -24.30
C GLU A 261 -8.55 -6.85 -24.99
N ASN A 262 -9.33 -5.78 -25.12
CA ASN A 262 -8.85 -4.50 -25.64
C ASN A 262 -7.90 -3.84 -24.64
N LEU A 263 -8.24 -3.86 -23.34
CA LEU A 263 -7.34 -3.41 -22.27
C LEU A 263 -6.02 -4.19 -22.26
N LYS A 264 -6.06 -5.52 -22.38
CA LYS A 264 -4.87 -6.37 -22.49
C LYS A 264 -3.97 -5.95 -23.65
N THR A 265 -4.55 -5.66 -24.81
CA THR A 265 -3.78 -5.26 -26.01
C THR A 265 -3.10 -3.90 -25.80
N ILE A 266 -3.82 -2.95 -25.19
CA ILE A 266 -3.29 -1.62 -24.86
C ILE A 266 -2.14 -1.74 -23.85
N ILE A 267 -2.32 -2.50 -22.77
CA ILE A 267 -1.30 -2.65 -21.73
C ILE A 267 -0.11 -3.48 -22.25
N SER A 268 -0.35 -4.49 -23.09
CA SER A 268 0.72 -5.29 -23.71
C SER A 268 1.55 -4.52 -24.73
N SER A 269 1.06 -3.37 -25.21
CA SER A 269 1.85 -2.46 -26.04
C SER A 269 2.98 -1.78 -25.24
N LEU A 270 2.85 -1.68 -23.91
CA LEU A 270 3.94 -1.29 -23.03
C LEU A 270 4.81 -2.51 -22.72
N GLY A 271 6.06 -2.48 -23.18
CA GLY A 271 6.99 -3.60 -23.06
C GLY A 271 7.24 -4.10 -21.64
N GLU A 272 7.05 -3.24 -20.62
CA GLU A 272 7.22 -3.60 -19.21
C GLU A 272 6.02 -4.38 -18.62
N TYR A 273 4.81 -4.13 -19.13
CA TYR A 273 3.56 -4.75 -18.66
C TYR A 273 3.09 -5.90 -19.56
N ARG A 274 3.80 -6.16 -20.66
CA ARG A 274 3.49 -7.22 -21.62
C ARG A 274 3.31 -8.61 -21.00
N ASN A 275 4.08 -8.91 -19.95
CA ASN A 275 4.06 -10.22 -19.31
C ASN A 275 3.04 -10.33 -18.15
N PHE A 276 2.36 -9.23 -17.79
CA PHE A 276 1.45 -9.22 -16.63
C PHE A 276 0.15 -9.98 -16.90
N PHE A 277 -0.28 -10.04 -18.17
CA PHE A 277 -1.47 -10.79 -18.58
C PHE A 277 -1.15 -12.22 -19.02
N ASP A 278 0.12 -12.63 -18.93
CA ASP A 278 0.49 -14.00 -19.23
C ASP A 278 0.02 -14.92 -18.09
N THR A 279 -1.10 -15.59 -18.34
CA THR A 279 -1.78 -16.46 -17.36
C THR A 279 -1.22 -17.87 -17.38
N THR A 280 -0.18 -18.14 -18.18
CA THR A 280 0.40 -19.48 -18.37
C THR A 280 0.92 -20.12 -17.09
N ASN A 281 1.21 -19.33 -16.05
CA ASN A 281 1.71 -19.81 -14.75
C ASN A 281 0.63 -19.96 -13.66
N GLY A 282 -0.66 -19.73 -13.96
CA GLY A 282 -1.72 -19.79 -12.95
C GLY A 282 -1.64 -18.68 -11.89
N LYS A 283 -0.80 -17.65 -12.11
CA LYS A 283 -0.69 -16.44 -11.30
C LYS A 283 -1.77 -15.45 -11.67
N ASN A 284 -2.37 -14.80 -10.67
CA ASN A 284 -3.32 -13.73 -10.90
C ASN A 284 -2.60 -12.46 -11.37
N LEU A 285 -3.35 -11.54 -11.99
CA LEU A 285 -2.83 -10.23 -12.38
C LEU A 285 -2.25 -9.48 -11.17
N GLU A 286 -2.91 -9.58 -10.01
CA GLU A 286 -2.43 -9.01 -8.74
C GLU A 286 -1.09 -9.60 -8.30
N ASP A 287 -0.88 -10.91 -8.47
CA ASP A 287 0.39 -11.55 -8.14
C ASP A 287 1.54 -11.00 -9.00
N HIS A 288 1.27 -10.74 -10.29
CA HIS A 288 2.24 -10.10 -11.19
C HIS A 288 2.55 -8.65 -10.77
N PHE A 289 1.54 -7.88 -10.33
CA PHE A 289 1.77 -6.55 -9.79
C PHE A 289 2.65 -6.60 -8.55
N TYR A 290 2.34 -7.47 -7.59
CA TYR A 290 3.14 -7.60 -6.37
C TYR A 290 4.56 -8.09 -6.64
N GLU A 291 4.76 -9.05 -7.56
CA GLU A 291 6.10 -9.52 -7.92
C GLU A 291 6.95 -8.40 -8.54
N TYR A 292 6.35 -7.60 -9.42
CA TYR A 292 7.04 -6.46 -10.02
C TYR A 292 7.31 -5.34 -9.02
N GLU A 293 6.34 -5.04 -8.14
CA GLU A 293 6.49 -4.07 -7.04
C GLU A 293 7.69 -4.44 -6.15
N MET A 294 7.79 -5.71 -5.76
CA MET A 294 8.87 -6.22 -4.94
C MET A 294 10.22 -6.21 -5.68
N ARG A 295 10.23 -6.43 -6.99
CA ARG A 295 11.45 -6.31 -7.81
C ARG A 295 11.98 -4.88 -7.81
N LEU A 296 11.10 -3.89 -8.00
CA LEU A 296 11.46 -2.47 -7.91
C LEU A 296 11.97 -2.09 -6.51
N CYS A 297 11.31 -2.60 -5.45
CA CYS A 297 11.75 -2.38 -4.08
C CYS A 297 13.14 -3.00 -3.81
N LYS A 298 13.41 -4.21 -4.34
CA LYS A 298 14.73 -4.84 -4.24
C LYS A 298 15.82 -4.02 -4.94
N ASP A 299 15.52 -3.51 -6.13
CA ASP A 299 16.46 -2.66 -6.87
C ASP A 299 16.71 -1.33 -6.14
N ALA A 300 15.70 -0.76 -5.46
CA ALA A 300 15.85 0.44 -4.64
C ALA A 300 16.89 0.26 -3.50
N PHE A 301 17.03 -0.95 -2.94
CA PHE A 301 18.02 -1.24 -1.91
C PHE A 301 19.47 -1.31 -2.42
N THR A 302 19.68 -1.46 -3.72
CA THR A 302 21.03 -1.53 -4.32
C THR A 302 21.74 -0.19 -4.33
N GLN A 303 20.99 0.90 -4.30
CA GLN A 303 21.53 2.26 -4.22
C GLN A 303 21.79 2.64 -2.76
N GLN A 304 22.77 3.52 -2.53
CA GLN A 304 23.19 4.00 -1.20
C GLN A 304 22.91 5.50 -1.07
N PHE A 305 22.74 6.00 0.16
CA PHE A 305 22.45 7.41 0.45
C PHE A 305 21.10 7.86 -0.10
N THR A 306 20.08 7.01 0.06
CA THR A 306 18.73 7.27 -0.43
C THR A 306 17.66 7.08 0.64
N ILE A 307 16.72 8.03 0.68
CA ILE A 307 15.54 7.99 1.55
C ILE A 307 14.52 6.96 1.06
N SER A 308 14.55 6.60 -0.23
CA SER A 308 13.62 5.63 -0.83
C SER A 308 13.71 4.23 -0.22
N THR A 309 14.81 3.92 0.49
CA THR A 309 14.96 2.68 1.26
C THR A 309 13.87 2.51 2.32
N VAL A 310 13.36 3.61 2.90
CA VAL A 310 12.25 3.58 3.87
C VAL A 310 10.97 3.10 3.19
N TRP A 311 10.64 3.65 2.01
CA TRP A 311 9.47 3.22 1.24
C TRP A 311 9.58 1.75 0.83
N ALA A 312 10.72 1.39 0.25
CA ALA A 312 10.99 0.01 -0.19
C ALA A 312 10.90 -0.97 0.97
N TYR A 313 11.35 -0.58 2.16
CA TYR A 313 11.25 -1.39 3.38
C TYR A 313 9.81 -1.59 3.83
N VAL A 314 9.03 -0.51 3.95
CA VAL A 314 7.62 -0.61 4.36
C VAL A 314 6.86 -1.53 3.41
N ARG A 315 6.95 -1.30 2.09
CA ARG A 315 6.27 -2.13 1.09
C ARG A 315 6.72 -3.60 1.12
N SER A 316 8.03 -3.84 1.27
CA SER A 316 8.56 -5.20 1.36
C SER A 316 8.08 -5.92 2.61
N LYS A 317 7.99 -5.20 3.74
CA LYS A 317 7.54 -5.77 5.00
C LYS A 317 6.03 -6.03 4.99
N GLU A 318 5.22 -5.16 4.38
CA GLU A 318 3.80 -5.43 4.13
C GLU A 318 3.59 -6.71 3.31
N GLN A 319 4.38 -6.90 2.25
CA GLN A 319 4.29 -8.12 1.44
C GLN A 319 4.68 -9.36 2.24
N GLU A 320 5.68 -9.26 3.12
CA GLU A 320 6.06 -10.34 4.02
C GLU A 320 4.93 -10.69 5.00
N ILE A 321 4.25 -9.70 5.58
CA ILE A 321 3.09 -9.92 6.45
C ILE A 321 1.96 -10.63 5.70
N ARG A 322 1.67 -10.20 4.46
CA ARG A 322 0.68 -10.88 3.59
C ARG A 322 1.09 -12.33 3.31
N ASN A 323 2.35 -12.58 3.00
CA ASN A 323 2.84 -13.94 2.75
C ASN A 323 2.72 -14.83 3.99
N ILE A 324 3.08 -14.31 5.18
CA ILE A 324 2.97 -15.08 6.44
C ILE A 324 1.50 -15.38 6.75
N THR A 325 0.62 -14.38 6.56
CA THR A 325 -0.82 -14.53 6.80
C THR A 325 -1.43 -15.56 5.85
N TRP A 326 -1.10 -15.51 4.55
CA TRP A 326 -1.50 -16.53 3.57
C TRP A 326 -1.07 -17.94 3.96
N ILE A 327 0.20 -18.11 4.36
CA ILE A 327 0.71 -19.41 4.81
C ILE A 327 -0.03 -19.88 6.07
N ALA A 328 -0.28 -18.98 7.02
CA ALA A 328 -1.02 -19.28 8.24
C ALA A 328 -2.47 -19.70 7.94
N GLU A 329 -3.14 -19.04 7.00
CA GLU A 329 -4.49 -19.41 6.54
C GLU A 329 -4.52 -20.78 5.86
N CYS A 330 -3.58 -21.05 4.96
CA CYS A 330 -3.46 -22.37 4.30
C CYS A 330 -3.25 -23.49 5.32
N ILE A 331 -2.43 -23.26 6.36
CA ILE A 331 -2.19 -24.23 7.44
C ILE A 331 -3.44 -24.40 8.31
N ALA A 332 -4.07 -23.30 8.75
CA ALA A 332 -5.25 -23.34 9.60
C ALA A 332 -6.45 -24.04 8.92
N GLN A 333 -6.61 -23.86 7.60
CA GLN A 333 -7.67 -24.47 6.81
C GLN A 333 -7.31 -25.87 6.27
N ASN A 334 -6.09 -26.36 6.51
CA ASN A 334 -5.55 -27.61 5.93
C ASN A 334 -5.59 -27.66 4.38
N GLN A 335 -5.54 -26.51 3.71
CA GLN A 335 -5.54 -26.40 2.24
C GLN A 335 -4.13 -26.05 1.73
N LYS A 336 -3.28 -27.08 1.59
CA LYS A 336 -1.88 -26.90 1.18
C LYS A 336 -1.66 -26.82 -0.34
N GLU A 337 -2.71 -26.89 -1.18
CA GLU A 337 -2.58 -26.88 -2.64
C GLU A 337 -1.96 -25.60 -3.19
N ARG A 338 -2.29 -24.44 -2.58
CA ARG A 338 -1.80 -23.11 -3.00
C ARG A 338 -0.87 -22.44 -1.97
N ILE A 339 -0.32 -23.22 -1.03
CA ILE A 339 0.55 -22.69 0.03
C ILE A 339 1.82 -22.03 -0.53
N ASN A 340 2.27 -22.48 -1.71
CA ASN A 340 3.45 -21.95 -2.38
C ASN A 340 3.18 -20.66 -3.17
N ASN A 341 1.94 -20.14 -3.17
CA ASN A 341 1.61 -18.87 -3.84
C ASN A 341 1.99 -17.63 -3.02
N TYR A 342 3.17 -17.67 -2.38
CA TYR A 342 3.74 -16.51 -1.70
C TYR A 342 4.76 -15.82 -2.61
N ILE A 343 4.97 -14.52 -2.39
CA ILE A 343 5.85 -13.70 -3.23
C ILE A 343 7.14 -13.43 -2.46
N SER A 344 8.20 -14.20 -2.72
CA SER A 344 9.52 -13.97 -2.13
C SER A 344 10.50 -13.43 -3.16
N VAL A 345 11.04 -12.24 -2.91
CA VAL A 345 12.03 -11.57 -3.80
C VAL A 345 13.43 -11.47 -3.16
N TYR A 346 13.54 -11.70 -1.84
CA TYR A 346 14.76 -11.54 -1.04
C TYR A 346 15.51 -12.84 -0.76
#